data_AF-A4X080-F1
#
_entry.id   AF-A4X080-F1
#
_cell.length_a   1.000
_cell.length_b   1.000
_cell.length_c   1.000
_cell.angle_alpha   90.00
_cell.angle_beta   90.00
_cell.angle_gamma   90.00
#
_symmetry.space_group_name_H-M   'P 1'
#
loop_
_entity.id
_entity.type
_entity.pdbx_description
1 polymer ?
#
loop_
_entity_poly.entity_id
_entity_poly.type
_entity_poly.pdbx_seq_one_letter_code
_entity_poly.pdbx_strand_id
1 'polypeptide(L)'
;MARRLRIEIAFDPNTIRPVGRIAWDPARHSAAVEWDPAFLADPLPISPYHIKTLAGLYRTGNPAAFEGLPGVFGDSLPDGWGRLLIDRELERRGSGRTAITPVDRLAIVGTHGMGALTYL
;
A
#
# COMPACT_ATOMS: atom_id res chain seq x y z
N MET A 1 7.36 -3.84 -12.62
CA MET A 1 7.23 -3.48 -11.19
C MET A 1 6.52 -2.16 -11.06
N ALA A 2 5.63 -2.07 -10.07
CA ALA A 2 4.80 -0.91 -9.83
C ALA A 2 5.67 0.22 -9.27
N ARG A 3 5.89 1.27 -10.08
CA ARG A 3 6.64 2.45 -9.63
C ARG A 3 5.87 3.26 -8.59
N ARG A 4 4.54 3.22 -8.66
CA ARG A 4 3.60 3.91 -7.77
C ARG A 4 2.23 3.28 -7.95
N LEU A 5 1.46 3.22 -6.88
CA LEU A 5 0.04 2.83 -6.87
C LEU A 5 -0.80 3.99 -6.34
N ARG A 6 -2.01 4.13 -6.85
CA ARG A 6 -3.09 4.90 -6.22
C ARG A 6 -3.69 4.06 -5.11
N ILE A 7 -4.03 4.71 -4.02
CA ILE A 7 -4.78 4.12 -2.91
C ILE A 7 -6.15 4.77 -2.92
N GLU A 8 -7.18 3.94 -2.89
CA GLU A 8 -8.57 4.34 -2.85
C GLU A 8 -9.31 3.54 -1.78
N ILE A 9 -10.46 4.06 -1.32
CA ILE A 9 -11.44 3.33 -0.53
C ILE A 9 -12.67 3.16 -1.40
N ALA A 10 -12.95 1.93 -1.81
CA ALA A 10 -14.14 1.54 -2.56
C ALA A 10 -15.10 0.79 -1.63
N PHE A 11 -16.09 1.48 -1.07
CA PHE A 11 -17.12 0.84 -0.23
C PHE A 11 -18.07 -0.02 -1.07
N ASP A 12 -18.30 0.41 -2.30
CA ASP A 12 -19.05 -0.27 -3.34
C ASP A 12 -18.53 0.21 -4.72
N PRO A 13 -18.92 -0.41 -5.85
CA PRO A 13 -18.42 -0.06 -7.18
C PRO A 13 -18.67 1.39 -7.62
N ASN A 14 -19.62 2.10 -7.00
CA ASN A 14 -19.99 3.48 -7.32
C ASN A 14 -19.47 4.49 -6.30
N THR A 15 -19.05 4.05 -5.12
CA THR A 15 -18.57 4.92 -4.03
C THR A 15 -17.07 4.73 -3.80
N ILE A 16 -16.28 5.47 -4.58
CA ILE A 16 -14.82 5.46 -4.51
C ILE A 16 -14.32 6.78 -3.93
N ARG A 17 -13.52 6.71 -2.86
CA ARG A 17 -12.85 7.87 -2.25
C ARG A 17 -11.34 7.75 -2.50
N PRO A 18 -10.69 8.75 -3.12
CA PRO A 18 -9.24 8.74 -3.22
C PRO A 18 -8.63 8.88 -1.82
N VAL A 19 -7.55 8.16 -1.54
CA VAL A 19 -6.78 8.29 -0.30
C VAL A 19 -5.44 8.97 -0.58
N GLY A 20 -4.78 8.54 -1.66
CA GLY A 20 -3.45 9.04 -1.99
C GLY A 20 -2.72 8.13 -2.96
N ARG A 21 -1.39 8.21 -2.90
CA ARG A 21 -0.49 7.41 -3.74
C ARG A 21 0.63 6.84 -2.89
N ILE A 22 1.03 5.62 -3.16
CA ILE A 22 2.13 4.94 -2.49
C ILE A 22 3.21 4.54 -3.48
N ALA A 23 4.46 4.74 -3.11
CA ALA A 23 5.62 4.34 -3.91
C ALA A 23 6.72 3.78 -3.00
N TRP A 24 7.51 2.84 -3.54
CA TRP A 24 8.68 2.30 -2.85
C TRP A 24 9.88 3.25 -3.02
N ASP A 25 10.59 3.54 -1.93
CA ASP A 25 11.85 4.28 -1.94
C ASP A 25 13.01 3.30 -1.66
N PRO A 26 13.78 2.90 -2.70
CA PRO A 26 14.88 1.94 -2.53
C PRO A 26 16.00 2.45 -1.61
N ALA A 27 16.25 3.76 -1.58
CA ALA A 27 17.32 4.33 -0.76
C ALA A 27 16.99 4.28 0.73
N ARG A 28 15.69 4.33 1.08
CA ARG A 28 15.20 4.27 2.46
C ARG A 28 14.60 2.91 2.84
N HIS A 29 14.56 1.97 1.89
CA HIS A 29 13.97 0.65 2.06
C HIS A 29 12.57 0.71 2.72
N SER A 30 11.75 1.66 2.30
CA SER A 30 10.41 1.91 2.85
C SER A 30 9.51 2.61 1.84
N ALA A 31 8.20 2.50 2.01
CA ALA A 31 7.26 3.20 1.19
C ALA A 31 7.02 4.64 1.68
N ALA A 32 6.73 5.52 0.72
CA ALA A 32 6.23 6.86 0.97
C ALA A 32 4.79 6.97 0.46
N VAL A 33 3.96 7.68 1.20
CA VAL A 33 2.57 7.93 0.87
C VAL A 33 2.34 9.42 0.72
N GLU A 34 1.81 9.83 -0.42
CA GLU A 34 1.35 11.18 -0.68
C GLU A 34 -0.17 11.18 -0.61
N TRP A 35 -0.74 11.98 0.30
CA TRP A 35 -2.19 12.05 0.47
C TRP A 35 -2.86 12.77 -0.69
N ASP A 36 -4.06 12.32 -1.06
CA ASP A 36 -4.87 13.02 -2.04
C ASP A 36 -5.48 14.30 -1.41
N PRO A 37 -5.46 15.46 -2.09
CA PRO A 37 -6.05 16.69 -1.57
C PRO A 37 -7.53 16.55 -1.17
N ALA A 38 -8.31 15.75 -1.90
CA ALA A 38 -9.72 15.51 -1.56
C ALA A 38 -9.85 14.70 -0.26
N PHE A 39 -8.93 13.77 0.00
CA PHE A 39 -8.86 13.03 1.26
C PHE A 39 -8.47 13.93 2.42
N LEU A 40 -7.55 14.88 2.20
CA LEU A 40 -7.16 15.85 3.23
C LEU A 40 -8.28 16.83 3.59
N ALA A 41 -9.13 17.19 2.62
CA ALA A 41 -10.26 18.09 2.84
C ALA A 41 -11.38 17.46 3.68
N ASP A 42 -11.59 16.14 3.53
CA ASP A 42 -12.57 15.36 4.30
C ASP A 42 -11.93 14.03 4.78
N PRO A 43 -11.12 14.09 5.84
CA PRO A 43 -10.30 12.95 6.25
C PRO A 43 -11.11 11.85 6.94
N LEU A 44 -10.87 10.61 6.51
CA LEU A 44 -11.29 9.42 7.25
C LEU A 44 -10.10 8.90 8.09
N PRO A 45 -10.25 8.69 9.42
CA PRO A 45 -9.18 8.18 10.25
C PRO A 45 -8.94 6.68 9.97
N ILE A 46 -8.17 6.36 8.92
CA ILE A 46 -7.86 4.98 8.53
C ILE A 46 -6.83 4.31 9.46
N SER A 47 -6.05 5.09 10.21
CA SER A 47 -5.12 4.58 11.22
C SER A 47 -4.86 5.62 12.31
N PRO A 48 -5.85 5.94 13.16
CA PRO A 48 -5.77 7.06 14.10
C PRO A 48 -4.67 6.89 15.18
N TYR A 49 -4.20 5.65 15.38
CA TYR A 49 -3.10 5.39 16.29
C TYR A 49 -1.73 5.72 15.69
N HIS A 50 -1.50 5.43 14.42
CA HIS A 50 -0.19 5.60 13.76
C HIS A 50 -0.09 6.84 12.88
N ILE A 51 -1.22 7.34 12.38
CA ILE A 51 -1.33 8.54 11.55
C ILE A 51 -2.03 9.61 12.40
N LYS A 52 -1.23 10.43 13.09
CA LYS A 52 -1.74 11.52 13.93
C LYS A 52 -2.10 12.76 13.12
N THR A 53 -1.42 12.96 12.00
CA THR A 53 -1.62 14.11 11.11
C THR A 53 -1.58 13.64 9.66
N LEU A 54 -2.62 13.98 8.91
CA LEU A 54 -2.69 13.77 7.47
C LEU A 54 -2.19 15.04 6.78
N ALA A 55 -0.90 15.08 6.45
CA ALA A 55 -0.30 16.20 5.74
C ALA A 55 0.93 15.74 4.95
N GLY A 56 1.09 16.28 3.74
CA GLY A 56 2.28 16.08 2.91
C GLY A 56 2.63 14.61 2.65
N LEU A 57 3.93 14.32 2.63
CA LEU A 57 4.45 12.97 2.46
C LEU A 57 4.53 12.25 3.81
N TYR A 58 3.84 11.12 3.92
CA TYR A 58 3.87 10.25 5.09
C TYR A 58 4.78 9.04 4.87
N ARG A 59 5.48 8.64 5.93
CA ARG A 59 6.30 7.42 6.00
C ARG A 59 6.08 6.75 7.34
N THR A 60 6.23 5.43 7.39
CA THR A 60 6.20 4.71 8.66
C THR A 60 7.34 5.19 9.57
N GLY A 61 7.05 5.35 10.87
CA GLY A 61 8.07 5.64 11.89
C GLY A 61 8.94 4.44 12.25
N ASN A 62 8.55 3.23 11.83
CA ASN A 62 9.30 2.00 12.04
C ASN A 62 9.40 1.20 10.73
N PRO A 63 10.46 1.43 9.92
CA PRO A 63 10.66 0.71 8.66
C PRO A 63 10.88 -0.80 8.80
N ALA A 64 11.24 -1.30 9.98
CA ALA A 64 11.38 -2.73 10.22
C ALA A 64 10.02 -3.44 10.36
N ALA A 65 8.96 -2.70 10.67
CA ALA A 65 7.59 -3.22 10.72
C ALA A 65 6.96 -3.20 9.31
N PHE A 66 6.10 -4.21 9.04
CA PHE A 66 5.34 -4.32 7.77
C PHE A 66 6.20 -4.13 6.51
N GLU A 67 7.46 -4.57 6.57
CA GLU A 67 8.41 -4.48 5.46
C GLU A 67 8.63 -3.04 4.95
N GLY A 68 8.47 -2.05 5.81
CA GLY A 68 8.63 -0.64 5.45
C GLY A 68 7.38 0.02 4.87
N LEU A 69 6.23 -0.67 4.88
CA LEU A 69 4.93 -0.05 4.63
C LEU A 69 4.39 0.65 5.90
N PRO A 70 3.59 1.70 5.76
CA PRO A 70 2.64 2.08 6.80
C PRO A 70 1.73 0.90 7.17
N GLY A 71 1.55 0.63 8.47
CA GLY A 71 0.83 -0.56 8.94
C GLY A 71 -0.55 -0.75 8.31
N VAL A 72 -1.33 0.33 8.18
CA VAL A 72 -2.66 0.29 7.55
C VAL A 72 -2.66 -0.25 6.11
N PHE A 73 -1.58 -0.05 5.36
CA PHE A 73 -1.45 -0.64 4.02
C PHE A 73 -0.76 -2.00 4.08
N GLY A 74 0.14 -2.22 5.04
CA GLY A 74 0.76 -3.51 5.31
C GLY A 74 -0.23 -4.61 5.67
N ASP A 75 -1.31 -4.28 6.39
CA ASP A 75 -2.37 -5.23 6.80
C ASP A 75 -3.13 -5.83 5.61
N SER A 76 -3.01 -5.25 4.40
CA SER A 76 -3.60 -5.81 3.18
C SER A 76 -2.71 -6.86 2.50
N LEU A 77 -1.45 -7.00 2.94
CA LEU A 77 -0.57 -8.02 2.37
C LEU A 77 -1.04 -9.42 2.79
N PRO A 78 -1.05 -10.39 1.87
CA PRO A 78 -1.28 -11.77 2.25
C PRO A 78 -0.10 -12.31 3.04
N ASP A 79 -0.39 -13.20 3.98
CA ASP A 79 0.55 -13.86 4.86
C ASP A 79 0.77 -15.33 4.45
N GLY A 80 1.68 -16.00 5.17
CA GLY A 80 1.92 -17.44 5.07
C GLY A 80 2.01 -17.97 3.64
N TRP A 81 1.06 -18.83 3.27
CA TRP A 81 1.01 -19.45 1.94
C TRP A 81 0.64 -18.48 0.82
N GLY A 82 -0.26 -17.53 1.07
CA GLY A 82 -0.66 -16.54 0.07
C GLY A 82 0.52 -15.70 -0.39
N ARG A 83 1.39 -15.33 0.57
CA ARG A 83 2.65 -14.65 0.30
C ARG A 83 3.55 -15.42 -0.67
N LEU A 84 3.75 -16.72 -0.42
CA LEU A 84 4.60 -17.57 -1.26
C LEU A 84 4.08 -17.68 -2.69
N LEU A 85 2.76 -17.78 -2.86
CA LEU A 85 2.12 -17.87 -4.18
C LEU A 85 2.29 -16.57 -4.97
N ILE A 86 2.10 -15.42 -4.32
CA ILE A 86 2.30 -14.10 -4.92
C ILE A 86 3.76 -13.92 -5.36
N ASP A 87 4.71 -14.23 -4.49
CA ASP A 87 6.14 -14.09 -4.80
C ASP A 87 6.53 -14.95 -6.01
N ARG A 88 6.03 -16.18 -6.07
CA ARG A 88 6.26 -17.09 -7.20
C ARG A 88 5.61 -16.60 -8.50
N GLU A 89 4.43 -16.01 -8.44
CA GLU A 89 3.77 -15.45 -9.63
C GLU A 89 4.50 -14.20 -10.14
N LEU A 90 4.98 -13.32 -9.26
CA LEU A 90 5.80 -12.17 -9.63
C LEU A 90 7.12 -12.58 -10.26
N GLU A 91 7.74 -13.64 -9.72
CA GLU A 91 8.95 -14.24 -10.30
C GLU A 91 8.71 -14.77 -11.70
N ARG A 92 7.62 -15.53 -11.89
CA ARG A 92 7.23 -16.07 -13.19
C ARG A 92 7.00 -14.97 -14.23
N ARG A 93 6.57 -13.77 -13.81
CA ARG A 93 6.38 -12.59 -14.67
C ARG A 93 7.68 -11.82 -14.97
N GLY A 94 8.85 -12.36 -14.60
CA GLY A 94 10.15 -11.80 -14.93
C GLY A 94 10.74 -10.88 -13.86
N SER A 95 10.18 -10.88 -12.64
CA SER A 95 10.79 -10.17 -11.51
C SER A 95 11.83 -11.06 -10.83
N GLY A 96 13.09 -10.64 -10.73
CA GLY A 96 14.02 -11.35 -9.85
C GLY A 96 13.50 -11.34 -8.40
N ARG A 97 13.64 -12.45 -7.65
CA ARG A 97 13.14 -12.61 -6.27
C ARG A 97 13.62 -11.48 -5.33
N THR A 98 14.83 -10.96 -5.55
CA THR A 98 15.43 -9.83 -4.81
C THR A 98 14.87 -8.46 -5.18
N ALA A 99 14.10 -8.34 -6.25
CA ALA A 99 13.51 -7.08 -6.69
C ALA A 99 12.09 -6.86 -6.15
N ILE A 100 11.43 -7.89 -5.58
CA ILE A 100 10.02 -7.80 -5.19
C ILE A 100 9.83 -6.93 -3.95
N THR A 101 9.24 -5.75 -4.17
CA THR A 101 8.93 -4.81 -3.11
C THR A 101 7.55 -5.13 -2.49
N PRO A 102 7.29 -4.69 -1.25
CA PRO A 102 5.95 -4.75 -0.66
C PRO A 102 4.89 -4.00 -1.50
N VAL A 103 5.29 -2.93 -2.21
CA VAL A 103 4.38 -2.20 -3.11
C VAL A 103 3.99 -3.05 -4.32
N ASP A 104 4.91 -3.87 -4.88
CA ASP A 104 4.55 -4.81 -5.95
C ASP A 104 3.52 -5.85 -5.50
N ARG A 105 3.57 -6.24 -4.22
CA ARG A 105 2.60 -7.18 -3.65
C ARG A 105 1.24 -6.53 -3.46
N LEU A 106 1.19 -5.27 -3.02
CA LEU A 106 -0.04 -4.49 -3.00
C LEU A 106 -0.65 -4.36 -4.41
N ALA A 107 0.16 -4.24 -5.45
CA ALA A 107 -0.33 -4.21 -6.83
C ALA A 107 -1.04 -5.51 -7.25
N ILE A 108 -0.64 -6.66 -6.68
CA ILE A 108 -1.36 -7.93 -6.90
C ILE A 108 -2.64 -8.00 -6.08
N VAL A 109 -2.65 -7.49 -4.85
CA VAL A 109 -3.87 -7.37 -4.04
C VAL A 109 -4.92 -6.56 -4.81
N GLY A 110 -4.51 -5.45 -5.43
CA GLY A 110 -5.35 -4.71 -6.36
C GLY A 110 -6.65 -4.25 -5.71
N THR A 111 -7.78 -4.69 -6.28
CA THR A 111 -9.13 -4.43 -5.79
C THR A 111 -9.75 -5.60 -5.01
N HIS A 112 -8.98 -6.66 -4.73
CA HIS A 112 -9.48 -7.91 -4.14
C HIS A 112 -8.96 -8.13 -2.72
N GLY A 113 -8.41 -7.08 -2.10
CA GLY A 113 -7.97 -7.10 -0.71
C GLY A 113 -9.13 -7.17 0.28
N MET A 114 -8.80 -7.43 1.54
CA MET A 114 -9.79 -7.38 2.61
C MET A 114 -10.28 -5.95 2.84
N GLY A 115 -11.58 -5.78 3.06
CA GLY A 115 -12.18 -4.48 3.30
C GLY A 115 -12.33 -3.66 2.03
N ALA A 116 -12.20 -2.34 2.15
CA ALA A 116 -12.49 -1.38 1.08
C ALA A 116 -11.24 -0.74 0.47
N LEU A 117 -10.04 -1.01 0.99
CA LEU A 117 -8.81 -0.44 0.44
C LEU A 117 -8.44 -1.11 -0.89
N THR A 118 -8.14 -0.29 -1.89
CA THR A 118 -7.71 -0.77 -3.22
C THR A 118 -6.43 -0.10 -3.66
N TYR A 119 -5.64 -0.82 -4.47
CA TYR A 119 -4.30 -0.44 -4.89
C TYR A 119 -4.17 -0.53 -6.42
N LEU A 120 -4.13 0.61 -7.13
CA LEU A 120 -4.25 0.68 -8.60
C LEU A 120 -3.07 1.36 -9.30
#